data_AF-A0A0P7Y820-F1
#
_entry.id   AF-A0A0P7Y820-F1
#
_cell.length_a   1.000
_cell.length_b   1.000
_cell.length_c   1.000
_cell.angle_alpha   90.00
_cell.angle_beta   90.00
_cell.angle_gamma   90.00
#
_symmetry.space_group_name_H-M   'P 1'
#
loop_
_entity.id
_entity.type
_entity.pdbx_description
1 polymer ?
#
loop_
_entity_poly.entity_id
_entity_poly.type
_entity_poly.pdbx_seq_one_letter_code
_entity_poly.pdbx_strand_id
1 'polypeptide(L)' 'MRMGQTWIVDVLKDLETFARDNDMPLLERQLGLCAQVAHSEVTTRSQGGPETAEIYGLDGRRVSAQPGKRNSA' A
#
# COMPACT_ATOMS: atom_id res chain seq x y z
N MET A 1 -11.91 -16.97 -4.07
CA MET A 1 -11.27 -15.97 -4.95
C MET A 1 -10.56 -14.98 -4.04
N ARG A 2 -9.23 -14.84 -4.14
CA ARG A 2 -8.51 -13.81 -3.38
C ARG A 2 -8.98 -12.46 -3.90
N MET A 3 -9.92 -11.78 -3.25
CA MET A 3 -10.01 -10.32 -3.43
C MET A 3 -8.90 -9.70 -2.57
N GLY A 4 -7.66 -10.13 -2.85
CA GLY A 4 -6.46 -9.42 -2.45
C GLY A 4 -6.44 -8.08 -3.19
N GLN A 5 -5.48 -7.23 -2.86
CA GLN A 5 -5.42 -5.85 -3.30
C GLN A 5 -5.46 -5.62 -4.84
N THR A 6 -5.54 -6.65 -5.67
CA THR A 6 -5.83 -6.60 -7.11
C THR A 6 -7.11 -5.84 -7.49
N TRP A 7 -8.13 -5.75 -6.63
CA TRP A 7 -9.37 -5.04 -6.95
C TRP A 7 -9.14 -3.57 -7.34
N ILE A 8 -8.10 -2.94 -6.81
CA ILE A 8 -7.80 -1.53 -7.09
C ILE A 8 -7.29 -1.35 -8.53
N VAL A 9 -6.59 -2.35 -9.10
CA VAL A 9 -6.05 -2.27 -10.45
C VAL A 9 -7.20 -2.31 -11.46
N ASP A 10 -8.20 -3.15 -11.22
CA ASP A 10 -9.39 -3.22 -12.06
C ASP A 10 -10.19 -1.90 -12.01
N VAL A 11 -10.40 -1.33 -10.80
CA VAL A 11 -11.08 -0.04 -10.65
C VAL A 11 -10.34 1.10 -11.35
N LEU A 12 -9.01 1.15 -11.25
CA LEU A 12 -8.22 2.19 -11.93
C LEU A 12 -8.34 2.09 -13.45
N LYS A 13 -8.44 0.88 -14.00
CA LYS A 13 -8.62 0.64 -15.43
C LYS A 13 -10.01 1.05 -15.92
N ASP A 14 -11.05 0.78 -15.13
CA ASP A 14 -12.42 1.21 -15.43
C ASP A 14 -12.52 2.74 -15.42
N LEU A 15 -11.90 3.39 -14.44
CA LEU A 15 -11.84 4.86 -14.38
C LEU A 15 -11.03 5.45 -15.53
N GLU A 16 -9.94 4.81 -15.96
CA GLU A 16 -9.15 5.28 -17.11
C GLU A 16 -9.99 5.25 -18.39
N THR A 17 -10.75 4.17 -18.59
CA THR A 17 -11.69 4.03 -19.72
C THR A 17 -12.75 5.12 -19.66
N PHE A 18 -13.34 5.36 -18.48
CA PHE A 18 -14.29 6.46 -18.29
C PHE A 18 -13.66 7.82 -18.63
N ALA A 19 -12.44 8.09 -18.19
CA ALA A 19 -11.77 9.36 -18.47
C ALA A 19 -11.49 9.55 -19.97
N ARG A 20 -11.13 8.46 -20.68
CA ARG A 20 -10.94 8.47 -22.14
C ARG A 20 -12.26 8.74 -22.87
N ASP A 21 -13.32 8.05 -22.49
CA ASP A 21 -14.64 8.18 -23.13
C ASP A 21 -15.28 9.56 -22.92
N ASN A 22 -14.83 10.31 -21.91
CA ASN A 22 -15.31 11.66 -21.58
C ASN A 22 -14.31 12.77 -21.93
N ASP A 23 -13.31 12.50 -22.78
CA ASP A 23 -12.29 13.49 -23.20
C ASP A 23 -11.61 14.21 -22.03
N MET A 24 -11.24 13.46 -20.98
CA MET A 24 -10.54 13.96 -19.79
C MET A 24 -9.06 13.55 -19.78
N PRO A 25 -8.20 14.10 -20.66
CA PRO A 25 -6.84 13.59 -20.91
C PRO A 25 -5.89 13.74 -19.71
N LEU A 26 -6.10 14.74 -18.85
CA LEU A 26 -5.32 14.87 -17.62
C LEU A 26 -5.66 13.77 -16.62
N LEU A 27 -6.96 13.44 -16.50
CA LEU A 27 -7.44 12.40 -15.59
C LEU A 27 -7.01 11.01 -16.08
N GLU A 28 -7.14 10.72 -17.38
CA GLU A 28 -6.65 9.47 -17.99
C GLU A 28 -5.16 9.26 -17.67
N ARG A 29 -4.33 10.29 -17.89
CA ARG A 29 -2.90 10.25 -17.58
C ARG A 29 -2.63 9.96 -16.10
N GLN A 30 -3.33 10.63 -15.19
CA GLN A 30 -3.15 10.44 -13.75
C GLN A 30 -3.56 9.03 -13.32
N LEU A 31 -4.66 8.50 -13.86
CA LEU A 31 -5.14 7.15 -13.58
C LEU A 31 -4.16 6.09 -14.09
N GLY A 32 -3.56 6.29 -15.27
CA GLY A 32 -2.51 5.42 -15.79
C GLY A 32 -1.25 5.39 -14.91
N LEU A 33 -0.87 6.52 -14.31
CA LEU A 33 0.23 6.58 -13.32
C LEU A 33 -0.14 5.86 -12.02
N CYS A 34 -1.35 6.07 -11.51
CA CYS A 34 -1.86 5.37 -10.33
C CYS A 34 -1.89 3.85 -10.55
N ALA A 35 -2.31 3.39 -11.73
CA ALA A 35 -2.37 1.97 -12.07
C ALA A 35 -0.97 1.33 -12.05
N GLN A 36 0.07 2.03 -12.52
CA GLN A 36 1.45 1.56 -12.46
C GLN A 36 1.94 1.39 -11.02
N VAL A 37 1.70 2.38 -10.15
CA VAL A 37 2.06 2.30 -8.73
C VAL A 37 1.31 1.16 -8.05
N ALA A 38 -0.01 1.08 -8.24
CA ALA A 38 -0.84 0.02 -7.68
C ALA A 38 -0.37 -1.38 -8.12
N HIS A 39 -0.05 -1.56 -9.40
CA HIS A 39 0.48 -2.83 -9.91
C HIS A 39 1.79 -3.21 -9.22
N SER A 40 2.70 -2.23 -9.03
CA SER A 40 3.97 -2.46 -8.33
C SER A 40 3.77 -2.84 -6.86
N GLU A 41 2.87 -2.18 -6.14
CA GLU A 41 2.60 -2.43 -4.73
C GLU A 41 1.91 -3.79 -4.51
N VAL A 42 0.92 -4.12 -5.35
CA VAL A 42 0.19 -5.40 -5.29
C VAL A 42 1.11 -6.57 -5.63
N THR A 43 2.01 -6.40 -6.61
CA THR A 43 2.98 -7.44 -6.99
C THR A 43 4.01 -7.67 -5.88
N THR A 44 4.57 -6.59 -5.33
CA THR A 44 5.55 -6.64 -4.22
C THR A 44 4.94 -7.27 -2.97
N ARG A 45 3.70 -6.91 -2.63
CA ARG A 45 2.98 -7.44 -1.47
C ARG A 45 2.52 -8.90 -1.65
N SER A 46 2.49 -9.39 -2.88
CA SER A 46 2.29 -10.81 -3.19
C SER A 46 3.59 -11.63 -3.11
N GLN A 47 4.77 -10.99 -3.13
CA GLN A 47 6.08 -11.65 -3.01
C GLN A 47 6.67 -11.58 -1.59
N GLY A 48 6.20 -10.66 -0.75
CA GLY A 48 6.50 -10.67 0.68
C GLY A 48 5.63 -11.69 1.42
N GLY A 49 6.24 -12.66 2.08
CA GLY A 49 5.66 -13.25 3.30
C GLY A 49 5.40 -12.15 4.35
N PRO A 50 5.00 -12.46 5.60
CA PRO A 50 4.84 -11.44 6.63
C PRO A 50 6.21 -10.86 7.01
N GLU A 51 6.75 -10.04 6.13
CA GLU A 51 7.82 -9.11 6.41
C GLU A 51 7.17 -8.07 7.30
N THR A 52 7.48 -8.23 8.59
CA THR A 52 7.44 -7.19 9.59
C THR A 52 7.47 -5.84 8.90
N ALA A 53 6.35 -5.12 8.94
CA ALA A 53 6.35 -3.71 8.68
C ALA A 53 7.27 -3.09 9.75
N GLU A 54 8.57 -3.09 9.47
CA GLU A 54 9.51 -2.15 10.02
C GLU A 54 9.01 -0.81 9.52
N ILE A 55 8.11 -0.25 10.30
CA ILE A 55 7.77 1.15 10.27
C ILE A 55 9.13 1.84 10.46
N TYR A 56 9.73 2.28 9.36
CA TYR A 56 10.77 3.30 9.37
C TYR A 56 10.07 4.60 9.83
N GLY A 57 9.71 4.64 11.11
CA GLY A 57 9.71 5.86 11.86
C GLY A 57 11.15 6.32 11.84
N LEU A 58 11.42 7.38 11.09
CA LEU A 58 12.64 8.16 11.20
C LEU A 58 12.68 8.82 12.59
N ASP A 59 12.79 8.01 13.64
CA ASP A 59 13.36 8.41 14.91
C ASP A 59 13.80 7.15 15.68
N GLY A 60 15.11 6.91 15.68
CA GLY A 60 15.76 5.67 16.10
C GLY A 60 15.73 5.39 17.61
N ARG A 61 14.55 5.44 18.25
CA ARG A 61 14.42 5.10 19.66
C ARG A 61 13.79 3.73 19.83
N ARG A 62 14.66 2.71 19.91
CA ARG A 62 14.31 1.41 20.49
C ARG A 62 13.88 1.61 21.93
N VAL A 63 12.57 1.64 22.19
CA VAL A 63 12.04 1.47 23.54
C VAL A 63 11.98 -0.02 23.83
N SER A 64 13.09 -0.57 24.31
CA SER A 64 13.07 -1.87 24.99
C SER A 64 12.21 -1.73 26.25
N ALA A 65 10.99 -2.26 26.19
CA ALA A 65 10.13 -2.38 27.35
C ALA A 65 10.83 -3.27 28.39
N GLN A 66 11.36 -2.66 29.45
CA GLN A 66 11.88 -3.40 30.60
C GLN A 66 10.66 -3.94 31.37
N PRO A 67 10.50 -5.27 31.56
CA PRO A 67 9.47 -5.79 32.43
C PRO A 67 9.73 -5.30 33.86
N GLY A 68 8.72 -4.63 34.43
CA GLY A 68 8.81 -3.86 35.66
C GLY A 68 9.32 -4.69 36.85
N LYS A 69 10.26 -4.10 37.61
CA LYS A 69 10.57 -4.58 38.94
C LYS A 69 9.40 -4.27 39.86
N ARG A 70 8.62 -5.29 40.22
CA ARG A 70 7.68 -5.24 41.34
C ARG A 70 8.51 -5.09 42.61
N ASN A 71 8.40 -3.94 43.28
CA ASN A 71 8.95 -3.76 44.61
C ASN A 71 8.16 -4.67 45.56
N SER A 72 8.85 -5.65 46.15
CA SER A 72 8.38 -6.41 47.30
C SER A 72 9.31 -6.12 48.47
N ALA A 73 8.68 -5.95 49.63
CA ALA A 73 9.20 -5.71 50.98
C ALA A 73 9.45 -4.24 51.33
#